data_AF-A0A164NXL1-F1
#
_entry.id   AF-A0A164NXL1-F1
#
_cell.length_a   1.000
_cell.length_b   1.000
_cell.length_c   1.000
_cell.angle_alpha   90.00
_cell.angle_beta   90.00
_cell.angle_gamma   90.00
#
_symmetry.space_group_name_H-M   'P 1'
#
loop_
_entity.id
_entity.type
_entity.pdbx_description
1 polymer ?
#
loop_
_entity_poly.entity_id
_entity_poly.type
_entity_poly.pdbx_seq_one_letter_code
_entity_poly.pdbx_strand_id
1 'polypeptide(L)'
;MSEAVTNGWKKLATPTVPSGATGWPKKPADQERIGIRFDYDRLITDSKDGKQYHLFKMQANAGKIPSALKEWRDKHGTHAVMAPVRIPKDATESQVAAALEAAKEEFKSKTRG
;
A
#
# COMPACT_ATOMS: atom_id res chain seq x y z
N MET A 1 9.55 -1.56 9.26
CA MET A 1 8.27 -0.95 8.87
C MET A 1 7.35 -0.74 10.08
N SER A 2 7.71 -1.25 11.25
CA SER A 2 6.97 -1.16 12.53
C SER A 2 6.46 0.24 12.87
N GLU A 3 7.32 1.27 12.85
CA GLU A 3 6.93 2.63 13.29
C GLU A 3 5.94 3.34 12.35
N ALA A 4 6.01 3.02 11.06
CA ALA A 4 5.09 3.56 10.05
C ALA A 4 3.69 2.91 10.12
N VAL A 5 3.64 1.63 10.52
CA VAL A 5 2.39 0.91 10.74
C VAL A 5 1.66 1.46 11.96
N THR A 6 2.36 1.72 13.07
CA THR A 6 1.78 2.15 14.35
C THR A 6 0.91 3.42 14.24
N ASN A 7 1.24 4.35 13.33
CA ASN A 7 0.48 5.60 13.19
C ASN A 7 -0.50 5.62 11.98
N GLY A 8 -0.31 4.70 11.01
CA GLY A 8 -1.05 4.68 9.75
C GLY A 8 -2.11 3.58 9.60
N TRP A 9 -2.01 2.51 10.40
CA TRP A 9 -2.78 1.29 10.16
C TRP A 9 -4.30 1.48 10.19
N LYS A 10 -4.82 2.37 11.04
CA LYS A 10 -6.26 2.68 11.10
C LYS A 10 -6.79 3.22 9.76
N LYS A 11 -5.98 3.97 9.01
CA LYS A 11 -6.36 4.50 7.69
C LYS A 11 -6.45 3.41 6.62
N LEU A 12 -5.75 2.30 6.84
CA LEU A 12 -5.72 1.15 5.95
C LEU A 12 -6.77 0.09 6.35
N ALA A 13 -6.99 -0.10 7.65
CA ALA A 13 -8.03 -0.99 8.17
C ALA A 13 -9.44 -0.44 7.96
N THR A 14 -9.60 0.88 8.05
CA THR A 14 -10.89 1.57 7.86
C THR A 14 -10.69 2.76 6.93
N PRO A 15 -10.52 2.53 5.60
CA PRO A 15 -10.33 3.61 4.65
C PRO A 15 -11.58 4.47 4.58
N THR A 16 -11.43 5.75 4.89
CA THR A 16 -12.48 6.78 4.71
C THR A 16 -12.35 7.47 3.35
N VAL A 17 -11.45 7.01 2.49
CA VAL A 17 -11.19 7.58 1.17
C VAL A 17 -12.02 6.89 0.10
N PRO A 18 -12.44 7.60 -0.95
CA PRO A 18 -13.09 6.97 -2.10
C PRO A 18 -12.11 6.06 -2.85
N SER A 19 -12.67 5.15 -3.65
CA SER A 19 -11.91 4.36 -4.62
C SER A 19 -11.06 5.27 -5.53
N GLY A 20 -9.82 4.90 -5.77
CA GLY A 20 -8.84 5.65 -6.56
C GLY A 20 -8.17 6.81 -5.82
N ALA A 21 -8.38 6.94 -4.50
CA ALA A 21 -7.72 7.96 -3.69
C ALA A 21 -6.71 7.36 -2.69
N THR A 22 -5.65 8.13 -2.41
CA THR A 22 -4.57 7.71 -1.52
C THR A 22 -5.07 7.54 -0.09
N GLY A 23 -5.09 6.29 0.39
CA GLY A 23 -5.43 5.95 1.76
C GLY A 23 -4.33 6.34 2.74
N TRP A 24 -3.09 5.95 2.41
CA TRP A 24 -1.90 6.24 3.22
C TRP A 24 -0.60 6.11 2.40
N PRO A 25 0.50 6.81 2.74
CA PRO A 25 0.53 8.00 3.58
C PRO A 25 -0.12 9.19 2.88
N LYS A 26 -0.83 10.05 3.64
CA LYS A 26 -1.49 11.26 3.10
C LYS A 26 -0.62 12.51 3.19
N LYS A 27 0.31 12.55 4.15
CA LYS A 27 1.17 13.72 4.36
C LYS A 27 2.28 13.72 3.30
N PRO A 28 2.56 14.86 2.67
CA PRO A 28 3.60 14.96 1.64
C PRO A 28 4.98 14.56 2.19
N ALA A 29 5.36 15.02 3.38
CA ALA A 29 6.63 14.65 4.00
C ALA A 29 6.81 13.13 4.19
N ASP A 30 5.74 12.43 4.56
CA ASP A 30 5.76 10.96 4.70
C ASP A 30 5.81 10.29 3.32
N GLN A 31 5.05 10.80 2.34
CA GLN A 31 5.11 10.32 0.95
C GLN A 31 6.50 10.48 0.34
N GLU A 32 7.21 11.55 0.68
CA GLU A 32 8.58 11.79 0.20
C GLU A 32 9.59 10.90 0.91
N ARG A 33 9.44 10.70 2.22
CA ARG A 33 10.33 9.86 3.02
C ARG A 33 10.18 8.38 2.69
N ILE A 34 8.95 7.92 2.49
CA ILE A 34 8.65 6.51 2.19
C ILE A 34 8.77 6.24 0.70
N GLY A 35 8.38 7.19 -0.15
CA GLY A 35 8.40 7.08 -1.60
C GLY A 35 7.30 6.21 -2.21
N ILE A 36 6.40 5.67 -1.39
CA ILE A 36 5.34 4.73 -1.78
C ILE A 36 4.00 5.23 -1.24
N ARG A 37 2.95 5.05 -2.03
CA ARG A 37 1.55 5.33 -1.69
C ARG A 37 0.70 4.09 -1.83
N PHE A 38 -0.27 3.97 -0.94
CA PHE A 38 -1.31 2.95 -0.94
C PHE A 38 -2.61 3.62 -1.33
N ASP A 39 -2.97 3.48 -2.60
CA ASP A 39 -4.22 4.00 -3.14
C ASP A 39 -5.33 2.98 -2.92
N TYR A 40 -6.44 3.43 -2.35
CA TYR A 40 -7.57 2.54 -2.07
C TYR A 40 -8.26 2.19 -3.39
N ASP A 41 -8.42 0.91 -3.66
CA ASP A 41 -9.07 0.45 -4.90
C ASP A 41 -10.53 0.16 -4.63
N ARG A 42 -10.83 -0.88 -3.86
CA ARG A 42 -12.21 -1.29 -3.57
C ARG A 42 -12.25 -2.24 -2.39
N LEU A 43 -13.45 -2.43 -1.86
CA LEU A 43 -13.74 -3.55 -0.97
C LEU A 43 -14.04 -4.79 -1.81
N ILE A 44 -13.31 -5.87 -1.56
CA ILE A 44 -13.54 -7.18 -2.16
C ILE A 44 -14.05 -8.13 -1.07
N THR A 45 -14.96 -9.02 -1.43
CA THR A 45 -15.34 -10.13 -0.56
C THR A 45 -14.59 -11.35 -1.06
N ASP A 46 -13.83 -12.01 -0.17
CA ASP A 46 -13.14 -13.24 -0.52
C ASP A 46 -14.16 -14.38 -0.60
N SER A 47 -14.26 -15.00 -1.78
CA SER A 47 -15.25 -16.06 -2.02
C SER A 47 -14.96 -17.36 -1.26
N LYS A 48 -13.76 -17.54 -0.69
CA LYS A 48 -13.42 -18.77 0.05
C LYS A 48 -13.86 -18.70 1.51
N ASP A 49 -13.83 -17.52 2.11
CA ASP A 49 -14.05 -17.34 3.55
C ASP A 49 -15.21 -16.37 3.87
N GLY A 50 -15.78 -15.70 2.85
CA GLY A 50 -16.87 -14.74 3.01
C GLY A 50 -16.46 -13.42 3.68
N LYS A 51 -15.19 -13.28 4.08
CA LYS A 51 -14.65 -12.07 4.69
C LYS A 51 -14.42 -10.96 3.67
N GLN A 52 -14.63 -9.73 4.12
CA GLN A 52 -14.37 -8.54 3.33
C GLN A 52 -12.93 -8.06 3.52
N TYR A 53 -12.29 -7.63 2.44
CA TYR A 53 -10.93 -7.10 2.42
C TYR A 53 -10.91 -5.79 1.66
N HIS A 54 -10.26 -4.77 2.23
CA HIS A 54 -9.89 -3.56 1.53
C HIS A 54 -8.68 -3.83 0.64
N LEU A 55 -8.88 -3.68 -0.67
CA LEU A 55 -7.82 -3.77 -1.65
C LEU A 55 -7.18 -2.39 -1.81
N PHE A 56 -5.85 -2.34 -1.67
CA PHE A 56 -5.04 -1.16 -1.94
C PHE A 56 -4.03 -1.46 -3.04
N LYS A 57 -3.69 -0.46 -3.83
CA LYS A 57 -2.64 -0.49 -4.84
C LYS A 57 -1.42 0.21 -4.29
N MET A 58 -0.32 -0.54 -4.14
CA MET A 58 0.97 0.03 -3.80
C MET A 58 1.57 0.65 -5.06
N GLN A 59 1.78 1.96 -5.06
CA GLN A 59 2.32 2.72 -6.20
C GLN A 59 3.46 3.63 -5.72
N ALA A 60 4.42 3.90 -6.61
CA ALA A 60 5.47 4.88 -6.31
C ALA A 60 4.85 6.29 -6.23
N ASN A 61 5.35 7.13 -5.32
CA ASN A 61 4.91 8.52 -5.26
C ASN A 61 5.41 9.30 -6.50
N ALA A 62 4.56 10.20 -7.02
CA ALA A 62 4.88 10.98 -8.21
C ALA A 62 5.90 12.11 -7.90
N GLY A 63 5.91 12.58 -6.66
CA GLY A 63 6.80 13.65 -6.20
C GLY A 63 8.23 13.19 -5.93
N LYS A 64 8.89 13.87 -4.97
CA LYS A 64 10.22 13.49 -4.50
C LYS A 64 10.14 12.13 -3.82
N ILE A 65 11.00 11.20 -4.23
CA ILE A 65 11.08 9.83 -3.70
C ILE A 65 12.55 9.37 -3.67
N PRO A 66 12.89 8.37 -2.84
CA PRO A 66 14.22 7.77 -2.84
C PRO A 66 14.65 7.27 -4.23
N SER A 67 15.93 7.41 -4.56
CA SER A 67 16.47 7.12 -5.90
C SER A 67 16.12 5.71 -6.40
N ALA A 68 16.20 4.68 -5.55
CA ALA A 68 15.85 3.31 -5.92
C ALA A 68 14.38 3.18 -6.38
N LEU A 69 13.45 3.88 -5.72
CA LEU A 69 12.04 3.91 -6.13
C LEU A 69 11.82 4.78 -7.37
N LYS A 70 12.63 5.84 -7.52
CA LYS A 70 12.62 6.68 -8.72
C LYS A 70 13.03 5.89 -9.95
N GLU A 71 14.12 5.12 -9.87
CA GLU A 71 14.60 4.26 -10.96
C GLU A 71 13.56 3.19 -11.32
N TRP A 72 12.95 2.56 -10.33
CA TRP A 72 11.84 1.63 -10.57
C TRP A 72 10.67 2.34 -11.26
N ARG A 73 10.25 3.51 -10.76
CA ARG A 73 9.17 4.29 -11.36
C ARG A 73 9.48 4.72 -12.79
N ASP A 74 10.72 5.11 -13.07
CA ASP A 74 11.14 5.51 -14.41
C ASP A 74 11.04 4.33 -15.40
N LYS A 75 11.44 3.13 -14.94
CA LYS A 75 11.36 1.90 -15.72
C LYS A 75 9.93 1.37 -15.92
N HIS A 76 9.05 1.54 -14.93
CA HIS A 76 7.71 0.93 -14.92
C HIS A 76 6.56 1.94 -15.18
N GLY A 77 6.78 3.23 -14.96
CA GLY A 77 5.80 4.31 -15.08
C GLY A 77 5.20 4.77 -13.74
N THR A 78 4.72 6.02 -13.70
CA THR A 78 4.14 6.65 -12.50
C THR A 78 2.81 6.02 -12.04
N HIS A 79 2.10 5.37 -12.95
CA HIS A 79 0.85 4.65 -12.66
C HIS A 79 1.07 3.15 -12.39
N ALA A 80 2.32 2.67 -12.41
CA ALA A 80 2.61 1.26 -12.20
C ALA A 80 2.24 0.83 -10.78
N VAL A 81 1.47 -0.25 -10.69
CA VAL A 81 1.15 -0.90 -9.41
C VAL A 81 2.29 -1.88 -9.09
N MET A 82 2.99 -1.60 -8.00
CA MET A 82 4.06 -2.44 -7.47
C MET A 82 3.50 -3.77 -6.96
N ALA A 83 2.51 -3.69 -6.06
CA ALA A 83 1.83 -4.85 -5.50
C ALA A 83 0.41 -4.47 -5.04
N PRO A 84 -0.57 -5.38 -5.16
CA PRO A 84 -1.84 -5.25 -4.48
C PRO A 84 -1.70 -5.62 -3.01
N VAL A 85 -2.27 -4.82 -2.11
CA VAL A 85 -2.33 -5.10 -0.67
C VAL A 85 -3.76 -5.42 -0.29
N ARG A 86 -3.97 -6.57 0.35
CA ARG A 86 -5.28 -7.00 0.83
C ARG A 86 -5.31 -6.89 2.34
N ILE A 87 -6.13 -5.99 2.87
CA ILE A 87 -6.24 -5.74 4.30
C ILE A 87 -7.64 -6.17 4.73
N PRO A 88 -7.78 -7.07 5.73
CA PRO A 88 -9.09 -7.43 6.24
C PRO A 88 -9.89 -6.18 6.66
N LYS A 89 -11.20 -6.17 6.41
CA LYS A 89 -12.08 -5.15 6.97
C LYS A 89 -12.03 -5.26 8.50
N ASP A 90 -11.90 -4.11 9.18
CA ASP A 90 -11.71 -4.03 10.63
C ASP A 90 -10.42 -4.73 11.13
N ALA A 91 -9.38 -4.80 10.28
CA ALA A 91 -8.09 -5.38 10.63
C ALA A 91 -7.41 -4.68 11.82
N THR A 92 -6.72 -5.46 12.65
CA THR A 92 -5.85 -4.94 13.72
C THR A 92 -4.51 -4.44 13.17
N GLU A 93 -3.77 -3.69 13.98
CA GLU A 93 -2.43 -3.20 13.63
C GLU A 93 -1.51 -4.33 13.13
N SER A 94 -1.49 -5.47 13.83
CA SER A 94 -0.67 -6.62 13.43
C SER A 94 -1.10 -7.22 12.09
N GLN A 95 -2.41 -7.27 11.80
CA GLN A 95 -2.90 -7.75 10.51
C GLN A 95 -2.54 -6.80 9.37
N VAL A 96 -2.62 -5.49 9.62
CA VAL A 96 -2.16 -4.48 8.65
C VAL A 96 -0.66 -4.59 8.45
N ALA A 97 0.13 -4.75 9.51
CA ALA A 97 1.57 -4.95 9.44
C ALA A 97 1.93 -6.16 8.56
N ALA A 98 1.29 -7.30 8.82
CA ALA A 98 1.50 -8.53 8.07
C ALA A 98 1.13 -8.37 6.58
N ALA A 99 0.01 -7.71 6.28
CA ALA A 99 -0.40 -7.45 4.90
C ALA A 99 0.62 -6.57 4.14
N LEU A 100 1.17 -5.54 4.81
CA LEU A 100 2.18 -4.65 4.22
C LEU A 100 3.53 -5.37 4.02
N GLU A 101 3.95 -6.19 4.99
CA GLU A 101 5.16 -7.00 4.87
C GLU A 101 5.02 -8.00 3.71
N ALA A 102 3.88 -8.69 3.60
CA ALA A 102 3.60 -9.60 2.49
C ALA A 102 3.63 -8.89 1.12
N ALA A 103 3.05 -7.69 1.02
CA ALA A 103 3.09 -6.90 -0.21
C ALA A 103 4.52 -6.47 -0.60
N LYS A 104 5.35 -6.13 0.40
CA LYS A 104 6.76 -5.81 0.21
C LYS A 104 7.56 -7.04 -0.24
N GLU A 105 7.28 -8.20 0.32
CA GLU A 105 7.90 -9.46 -0.11
C GLU A 105 7.50 -9.83 -1.55
N GLU A 106 6.22 -9.68 -1.91
CA GLU A 106 5.76 -9.87 -3.29
C GLU A 106 6.49 -8.92 -4.25
N PHE A 107 6.59 -7.63 -3.88
CA PHE A 107 7.32 -6.65 -4.67
C PHE A 107 8.80 -7.04 -4.84
N LYS A 108 9.48 -7.39 -3.74
CA LYS A 108 10.87 -7.85 -3.77
C LYS A 108 11.04 -9.05 -4.69
N SER A 109 10.14 -10.03 -4.61
CA SER A 109 10.13 -11.21 -5.46
C SER A 109 10.01 -10.82 -6.95
N LYS A 110 9.09 -9.92 -7.29
CA LYS A 110 8.91 -9.42 -8.67
C LYS A 110 10.08 -8.61 -9.22
N THR A 111 10.82 -7.89 -8.36
CA THR A 111 12.01 -7.12 -8.79
C THR A 111 13.30 -7.94 -8.89
N ARG A 112 13.31 -9.18 -8.38
CA ARG A 112 14.50 -10.07 -8.37
C ARG A 112 14.43 -11.17 -9.43
N GLY A 113 13.40 -11.15 -10.29
CA GLY A 113 13.23 -12.02 -11.45
C GLY A 113 13.66 -11.35 -12.74
#